data_AF-A0A3T0Y3S8-F1
#
_entry.id   AF-A0A3T0Y3S8-F1
#
_cell.length_a   1.000
_cell.length_b   1.000
_cell.length_c   1.000
_cell.angle_alpha   90.00
_cell.angle_beta   90.00
_cell.angle_gamma   90.00
#
_symmetry.space_group_name_H-M   'P 1'
#
loop_
_entity.id
_entity.type
_entity.pdbx_description
1 polymer ?
#
loop_
_entity_poly.entity_id
_entity_poly.type
_entity_poly.pdbx_seq_one_letter_code
_entity_poly.pdbx_strand_id
1 'polypeptide(L)'
;MVVPEETIMEIAVMKGLATTYVMTTDHRQPLYERQREILASLVAQIHADGDRSLEPMFAADWRAAPDDEARLRVVVDQVASLTDASALSLHERIVGPVPALW
;
A
#
# COMPACT_ATOMS: atom_id res chain seq x y z
N MET A 1 -20.16 -21.04 -10.60
CA MET A 1 -20.82 -20.09 -11.52
C MET A 1 -19.85 -19.82 -12.66
N VAL A 2 -20.28 -19.86 -13.92
CA VAL A 2 -19.43 -19.58 -15.10
C VAL A 2 -19.90 -18.26 -15.70
N VAL A 3 -18.96 -17.34 -15.97
CA VAL A 3 -19.26 -16.06 -16.62
C VAL A 3 -19.39 -16.30 -18.13
N PRO A 4 -20.44 -15.79 -18.81
CA PRO A 4 -20.59 -15.93 -20.26
C PRO A 4 -19.42 -15.31 -21.05
N GLU A 5 -19.10 -15.91 -22.19
CA GLU A 5 -17.96 -15.51 -23.03
C GLU A 5 -18.09 -14.05 -23.52
N GLU A 6 -19.29 -13.64 -23.91
CA GLU A 6 -19.59 -12.27 -24.35
C GLU A 6 -19.24 -11.23 -23.26
N THR A 7 -19.59 -11.52 -22.00
CA THR A 7 -19.25 -10.66 -20.86
C THR A 7 -17.74 -10.57 -20.64
N ILE A 8 -17.01 -11.68 -20.84
CA ILE A 8 -15.54 -11.67 -20.75
C ILE A 8 -14.96 -10.78 -21.86
N MET A 9 -15.47 -10.89 -23.09
CA MET A 9 -15.02 -10.06 -24.21
C MET A 9 -15.30 -8.57 -23.97
N GLU A 10 -16.50 -8.22 -23.49
CA GLU A 10 -16.85 -6.83 -23.18
C GLU A 10 -15.92 -6.25 -22.09
N ILE A 11 -15.69 -6.99 -21.01
CA ILE A 11 -14.75 -6.61 -19.95
C ILE A 11 -13.34 -6.46 -20.51
N ALA A 12 -12.90 -7.36 -21.39
CA ALA A 12 -11.57 -7.30 -21.99
C ALA A 12 -11.39 -6.04 -22.85
N VAL A 13 -12.39 -5.70 -23.69
CA VAL A 13 -12.38 -4.46 -24.49
C VAL A 13 -12.33 -3.23 -23.58
N MET A 14 -13.18 -3.19 -22.54
CA MET A 14 -13.23 -2.06 -21.60
C MET A 14 -11.93 -1.90 -20.82
N LYS A 15 -11.33 -3.00 -20.36
CA LYS A 15 -10.01 -2.99 -19.70
C LYS A 15 -8.93 -2.51 -20.67
N GLY A 16 -8.94 -2.96 -21.92
CA GLY A 16 -7.98 -2.54 -22.95
C GLY A 16 -8.05 -1.03 -23.22
N LEU A 17 -9.26 -0.48 -23.33
CA LEU A 17 -9.48 0.96 -23.48
C LEU A 17 -8.99 1.74 -22.25
N ALA A 18 -9.35 1.28 -21.05
CA ALA A 18 -8.90 1.90 -19.80
C ALA A 18 -7.37 1.87 -19.69
N THR A 19 -6.73 0.75 -20.01
CA THR A 19 -5.27 0.65 -20.01
C THR A 19 -4.65 1.66 -20.98
N THR A 20 -5.08 1.64 -22.25
CA THR A 20 -4.48 2.44 -23.35
C THR A 20 -4.67 3.95 -23.18
N TYR A 21 -5.82 4.38 -22.65
CA TYR A 21 -6.18 5.79 -22.62
C TYR A 21 -6.18 6.41 -21.23
N VAL A 22 -6.29 5.60 -20.16
CA VAL A 22 -6.35 6.10 -18.78
C VAL A 22 -5.12 5.72 -17.98
N MET A 23 -4.55 4.52 -18.17
CA MET A 23 -3.44 4.03 -17.33
C MET A 23 -2.06 4.25 -17.96
N THR A 24 -1.91 4.17 -19.29
CA THR A 24 -0.62 4.30 -20.00
C THR A 24 -0.24 5.74 -20.37
N THR A 25 -0.95 6.76 -19.88
CA THR A 25 -0.47 8.14 -20.02
C THR A 25 0.77 8.32 -19.14
N ASP A 26 1.93 8.48 -19.78
CA ASP A 26 3.30 8.58 -19.23
C ASP A 26 3.51 9.60 -18.08
N HIS A 27 2.49 10.31 -17.63
CA HIS A 27 2.55 11.29 -16.54
C HIS A 27 2.37 10.69 -15.13
N ARG A 28 2.14 9.37 -15.00
CA ARG A 28 1.91 8.73 -13.68
C ARG A 28 3.06 7.87 -13.15
N GLN A 29 4.04 7.51 -13.97
CA GLN A 29 5.15 6.66 -13.54
C GLN A 29 5.95 7.24 -12.36
N PRO A 30 6.30 8.55 -12.35
CA PRO A 30 6.97 9.14 -11.20
C PRO A 30 6.11 9.15 -9.93
N LEU A 31 4.78 9.20 -10.06
CA LEU A 31 3.87 9.21 -8.91
C LEU A 31 3.76 7.81 -8.26
N TYR A 32 3.70 6.75 -9.06
CA TYR A 32 3.61 5.39 -8.54
C TYR A 32 4.89 4.94 -7.84
N GLU A 33 6.06 5.29 -8.38
CA GLU A 33 7.36 5.03 -7.73
C GLU A 33 7.42 5.72 -6.37
N ARG A 34 7.01 6.98 -6.34
CA ARG A 34 6.91 7.82 -5.14
C ARG A 34 5.96 7.27 -4.08
N GLN A 35 4.76 6.83 -4.46
CA GLN A 35 3.83 6.16 -3.54
C GLN A 35 4.43 4.86 -2.99
N ARG A 36 5.14 4.10 -3.83
CA ARG A 36 5.79 2.85 -3.43
C ARG A 36 6.92 3.10 -2.42
N GLU A 37 7.68 4.17 -2.58
CA GLU A 37 8.70 4.60 -1.62
C GLU A 37 8.10 4.93 -0.26
N ILE A 38 6.99 5.68 -0.22
CA ILE A 38 6.27 6.01 1.01
C ILE A 38 5.79 4.75 1.74
N LEU A 39 5.20 3.80 1.02
CA LEU A 39 4.74 2.55 1.63
C LEU A 39 5.91 1.70 2.12
N ALA A 40 7.00 1.64 1.36
CA ALA A 40 8.20 0.90 1.74
C ALA A 40 8.88 1.49 2.98
N SER A 41 8.99 2.83 3.07
CA SER A 41 9.57 3.51 4.24
C SER A 41 8.71 3.32 5.49
N LEU A 42 7.37 3.37 5.36
CA LEU A 42 6.45 3.06 6.45
C LEU A 42 6.65 1.64 6.98
N VAL A 43 6.67 0.63 6.10
CA VAL A 43 6.89 -0.76 6.52
C VAL A 43 8.24 -0.91 7.22
N ALA A 44 9.31 -0.34 6.65
CA ALA A 44 10.64 -0.42 7.24
C ALA A 44 10.70 0.25 8.63
N GLN A 45 10.14 1.45 8.76
CA GLN A 45 10.17 2.20 10.01
C GLN A 45 9.33 1.55 11.11
N ILE A 46 8.11 1.13 10.80
CA ILE A 46 7.25 0.46 11.77
C ILE A 46 7.89 -0.86 12.21
N HIS A 47 8.47 -1.63 11.28
CA HIS A 47 9.15 -2.87 11.62
C HIS A 47 10.37 -2.66 12.53
N ALA A 48 11.16 -1.60 12.29
CA ALA A 48 12.31 -1.25 13.13
C ALA A 48 11.91 -0.77 14.54
N ASP A 49 10.78 -0.06 14.65
CA ASP A 49 10.30 0.51 15.91
C ASP A 49 9.49 -0.47 16.78
N GLY A 50 9.18 -1.66 16.26
CA GLY A 50 8.43 -2.72 16.95
C GLY A 50 6.93 -2.41 17.02
N ASP A 51 6.32 -2.57 18.19
CA ASP A 51 4.88 -2.36 18.38
C ASP A 51 4.48 -0.90 18.66
N ARG A 52 5.44 0.03 18.82
CA ARG A 52 5.15 1.41 19.23
C ARG A 52 4.30 2.20 18.25
N SER A 53 4.47 1.93 16.96
CA SER A 53 3.76 2.62 15.88
C SER A 53 2.58 1.81 15.34
N LEU A 54 2.30 0.65 15.94
CA LEU A 54 1.17 -0.20 15.59
C LEU A 54 -0.10 0.27 16.30
N GLU A 55 -1.24 0.19 15.62
CA GLU A 55 -2.54 0.34 16.26
C GLU A 55 -2.74 -0.82 17.24
N PRO A 56 -3.58 -0.64 18.29
CA PRO A 56 -3.67 -1.61 19.38
C PRO A 56 -3.93 -3.06 18.95
N MET A 57 -4.73 -3.28 17.89
CA MET A 57 -5.00 -4.62 17.39
C MET A 57 -3.74 -5.26 16.77
N PHE A 58 -3.05 -4.55 15.89
CA PHE A 58 -1.83 -5.04 15.24
C PHE A 58 -0.67 -5.13 16.24
N ALA A 59 -0.60 -4.25 17.24
CA ALA A 59 0.39 -4.36 18.32
C ALA A 59 0.22 -5.65 19.13
N ALA A 60 -1.02 -6.09 19.36
CA ALA A 60 -1.29 -7.37 20.02
C ALA A 60 -0.85 -8.55 19.15
N ASP A 61 -1.19 -8.53 17.86
CA ASP A 61 -0.81 -9.57 16.91
C ASP A 61 0.71 -9.65 16.72
N TRP A 62 1.40 -8.51 16.67
CA TRP A 62 2.86 -8.43 16.57
C TRP A 62 3.56 -9.02 17.80
N ARG A 63 3.02 -8.79 18.99
CA ARG A 63 3.53 -9.38 20.24
C ARG A 63 3.27 -10.89 20.32
N ALA A 64 2.19 -11.37 19.70
CA ALA A 64 1.83 -12.78 19.63
C ALA A 64 2.54 -13.53 18.48
N ALA A 65 3.13 -12.81 17.53
CA ALA A 65 3.77 -13.39 16.35
C ALA A 65 4.96 -14.29 16.74
N PRO A 66 5.04 -15.51 16.19
CA PRO A 66 6.05 -16.50 16.58
C PRO A 66 7.46 -16.20 16.06
N ASP A 67 7.56 -15.42 14.98
CA ASP A 67 8.80 -15.12 14.28
C ASP A 67 8.75 -13.76 13.59
N ASP A 68 9.88 -13.34 13.02
CA ASP A 68 10.01 -12.04 12.38
C ASP A 68 9.25 -11.95 11.05
N GLU A 69 8.99 -13.07 10.37
CA GLU A 69 8.18 -13.12 9.15
C GLU A 69 6.70 -12.80 9.48
N ALA A 70 6.18 -13.42 10.53
CA ALA A 70 4.83 -13.13 11.04
C ALA A 70 4.73 -11.69 11.56
N ARG A 71 5.78 -11.16 12.21
CA ARG A 71 5.83 -9.74 12.61
C ARG A 71 5.80 -8.81 11.40
N LEU A 72 6.57 -9.10 10.36
CA LEU A 72 6.56 -8.33 9.13
C LEU A 72 5.18 -8.37 8.48
N ARG A 73 4.51 -9.52 8.48
CA ARG A 73 3.15 -9.64 7.96
C ARG A 73 2.16 -8.73 8.68
N VAL A 74 2.21 -8.68 10.02
CA VAL A 74 1.37 -7.78 10.82
C VAL A 74 1.61 -6.32 10.46
N VAL A 75 2.87 -5.91 10.28
CA VAL A 75 3.22 -4.56 9.83
C VAL A 75 2.64 -4.26 8.45
N VAL A 76 2.76 -5.21 7.51
CA VAL A 76 2.19 -5.08 6.15
C VAL A 76 0.67 -4.96 6.19
N ASP A 77 0.00 -5.75 7.03
CA ASP A 77 -1.46 -5.71 7.17
C ASP A 77 -1.93 -4.38 7.76
N GLN A 78 -1.20 -3.81 8.72
CA GLN A 78 -1.51 -2.46 9.20
C GLN A 78 -1.36 -1.42 8.09
N VAL A 79 -0.23 -1.40 7.37
CA VAL A 79 0.00 -0.43 6.29
C VAL A 79 -1.07 -0.58 5.20
N ALA A 80 -1.49 -1.81 4.89
CA ALA A 80 -2.54 -2.09 3.90
C ALA A 80 -3.95 -1.62 4.33
N SER A 81 -4.21 -1.48 5.63
CA SER A 81 -5.47 -0.94 6.14
C SER A 81 -5.57 0.59 6.08
N LEU A 82 -4.46 1.28 5.81
CA LEU A 82 -4.43 2.73 5.75
C LEU A 82 -5.07 3.24 4.45
N THR A 83 -5.84 4.31 4.59
CA THR A 83 -6.17 5.18 3.46
C THR A 83 -4.95 6.02 3.06
N ASP A 84 -4.93 6.54 1.84
CA ASP A 84 -3.86 7.44 1.35
C ASP A 84 -3.59 8.60 2.33
N ALA A 85 -4.63 9.25 2.83
CA ALA A 85 -4.50 10.37 3.77
C ALA A 85 -3.85 9.93 5.09
N SER A 86 -4.30 8.82 5.67
CA SER A 86 -3.73 8.29 6.91
C SER A 86 -2.30 7.78 6.74
N ALA A 87 -1.95 7.22 5.58
CA ALA A 87 -0.59 6.78 5.28
C ALA A 87 0.38 7.96 5.22
N LEU A 88 -0.01 9.06 4.55
CA LEU A 88 0.78 10.29 4.51
C LEU A 88 0.94 10.90 5.90
N SER A 89 -0.15 11.04 6.67
CA SER A 89 -0.08 11.58 8.04
C SER A 89 0.78 10.71 8.97
N LEU A 90 0.74 9.39 8.82
CA LEU A 90 1.62 8.49 9.57
C LEU A 90 3.07 8.66 9.13
N HIS A 91 3.35 8.69 7.83
CA HIS A 91 4.69 8.85 7.27
C HIS A 91 5.34 10.14 7.80
N GLU A 92 4.63 11.27 7.76
CA GLU A 92 5.10 12.54 8.32
C GLU A 92 5.51 12.45 9.79
N ARG A 93 4.75 11.67 10.58
CA ARG A 93 4.96 11.52 12.01
C ARG A 93 6.15 10.63 12.37
N ILE A 94 6.37 9.53 11.63
CA ILE A 94 7.35 8.50 12.04
C ILE A 94 8.56 8.38 11.11
N VAL A 95 8.46 8.78 9.84
CA VAL A 95 9.56 8.80 8.88
C VAL A 95 10.06 10.24 8.68
N GLY A 96 9.13 11.18 8.51
CA GLY A 96 9.41 12.58 8.24
C GLY A 96 8.60 13.13 7.06
N PRO A 97 8.69 14.44 6.81
CA PRO A 97 7.89 15.10 5.79
C PRO A 97 8.23 14.59 4.39
N VAL A 98 7.20 14.46 3.56
CA VAL A 98 7.31 14.14 2.14
C VAL A 98 7.75 15.44 1.43
N PRO A 99 9.00 15.57 0.92
CA PRO A 99 9.62 16.86 0.59
C PRO A 99 8.92 17.60 -0.56
N ALA A 100 8.21 18.70 -0.29
CA ALA A 100 7.27 19.49 -1.13
C ALA A 100 7.54 19.69 -2.65
N LEU A 101 8.70 19.32 -3.20
CA LEU A 101 8.95 19.23 -4.64
C LEU A 101 8.46 17.89 -5.24
N TRP A 102 7.37 17.34 -4.68
CA TRP A 102 6.52 16.31 -5.31
C TRP A 102 5.60 16.97 -6.32
#